data_AF-A0A6B2B1D7-F1
#
_entry.id   AF-A0A6B2B1D7-F1
#
_cell.length_a   1.000
_cell.length_b   1.000
_cell.length_c   1.000
_cell.angle_alpha   90.00
_cell.angle_beta   90.00
_cell.angle_gamma   90.00
#
_symmetry.space_group_name_H-M   'P 1'
#
loop_
_entity.id
_entity.type
_entity.pdbx_description
1 polymer ?
#
loop_
_entity_poly.entity_id
_entity_poly.type
_entity_poly.pdbx_seq_one_letter_code
_entity_poly.pdbx_strand_id
1 'polypeptide(L)' 'MRFLELYLRGDVVEEDIHRFVEDWHEGRDGAGVELHEHLGMSWEEYGVWIATPAALSSILAAR' A
#
# COMPACT_ATOMS: atom_id res chain seq x y z
N MET A 1 -5.84 -8.62 4.20
CA MET A 1 -6.10 -8.39 2.74
C MET A 1 -5.25 -7.20 2.33
N ARG A 2 -4.75 -7.14 1.08
CA ARG A 2 -3.74 -6.13 0.72
C ARG A 2 -4.39 -4.80 0.33
N PHE A 3 -3.75 -3.68 0.64
CA PHE A 3 -4.26 -2.33 0.35
C PHE A 3 -4.67 -2.17 -1.11
N LEU A 4 -3.78 -2.51 -2.06
CA LEU A 4 -4.08 -2.37 -3.50
C LEU A 4 -5.27 -3.21 -3.96
N GLU A 5 -5.48 -4.40 -3.39
CA GLU A 5 -6.64 -5.22 -3.75
C GLU A 5 -7.95 -4.61 -3.27
N LEU A 6 -7.94 -3.98 -2.09
CA LEU A 6 -9.10 -3.30 -1.54
C LEU A 6 -9.38 -2.01 -2.32
N TYR A 7 -8.34 -1.29 -2.70
CA TYR A 7 -8.47 -0.07 -3.52
C TYR A 7 -9.09 -0.39 -4.88
N LEU A 8 -8.61 -1.43 -5.57
CA LEU A 8 -9.14 -1.86 -6.87
C LEU A 8 -10.60 -2.32 -6.83
N ARG A 9 -11.09 -2.70 -5.64
CA ARG A 9 -12.51 -3.05 -5.41
C ARG A 9 -13.37 -1.84 -5.07
N GLY A 10 -12.76 -0.69 -4.77
CA GLY A 10 -13.45 0.48 -4.25
C GLY A 10 -13.81 0.37 -2.76
N ASP A 11 -13.21 -0.58 -2.03
CA ASP A 11 -13.46 -0.79 -0.60
C ASP A 11 -12.71 0.25 0.27
N VAL A 12 -11.64 0.85 -0.26
CA VAL A 12 -10.80 1.87 0.38
C VAL A 12 -10.39 2.95 -0.62
N VAL A 13 -10.01 4.12 -0.12
CA VAL A 13 -9.50 5.24 -0.94
C VAL A 13 -7.98 5.36 -0.82
N GLU A 14 -7.37 6.20 -1.66
CA GLU A 14 -5.92 6.43 -1.65
C GLU A 14 -5.42 6.87 -0.26
N GLU A 15 -6.18 7.74 0.41
CA GLU A 15 -5.88 8.30 1.73
C GLU A 15 -5.84 7.23 2.84
N ASP A 16 -6.52 6.08 2.65
CA ASP A 16 -6.50 4.99 3.62
C ASP A 16 -5.11 4.34 3.72
N ILE A 17 -4.19 4.55 2.76
CA ILE A 17 -2.85 3.96 2.80
C ILE A 17 -2.13 4.23 4.12
N HIS A 18 -2.35 5.40 4.72
CA HIS A 18 -1.75 5.77 6.00
C HIS A 18 -2.18 4.82 7.13
N ARG A 19 -3.45 4.39 7.13
CA ARG A 19 -3.96 3.41 8.09
C ARG A 19 -3.26 2.06 7.93
N PHE A 20 -3.10 1.58 6.70
CA PHE A 20 -2.42 0.31 6.44
C PHE A 20 -0.94 0.35 6.86
N VAL A 21 -0.26 1.48 6.64
CA VAL A 21 1.12 1.67 7.09
C VAL A 21 1.21 1.70 8.63
N GLU A 22 0.28 2.38 9.30
CA GLU A 22 0.21 2.42 10.76
C GLU A 22 -0.10 1.03 11.35
N ASP A 23 -1.09 0.34 10.80
CA ASP A 23 -1.48 -1.01 11.22
C ASP A 23 -0.32 -2.00 11.07
N TRP A 24 0.45 -1.90 9.98
CA TRP A 24 1.66 -2.66 9.78
C TRP A 24 2.75 -2.30 10.81
N HIS A 25 2.97 -1.00 11.05
CA HIS A 25 3.97 -0.53 12.02
C HIS A 25 3.67 -0.96 13.46
N GLU A 26 2.41 -0.97 13.85
CA GLU A 26 1.97 -1.39 15.19
C GLU A 26 1.82 -2.91 15.31
N GLY A 27 1.97 -3.66 14.21
CA GLY A 27 1.73 -5.10 14.16
C GLY A 27 0.26 -5.48 14.36
N ARG A 28 -0.68 -4.54 14.12
CA ARG A 28 -2.13 -4.79 14.13
C ARG A 28 -2.55 -5.62 12.92
N ASP A 29 -1.88 -5.43 11.78
CA ASP A 29 -2.03 -6.23 10.56
C ASP A 29 -0.66 -6.43 9.89
N GLY A 30 -0.54 -7.36 8.94
CA GLY A 30 0.69 -7.59 8.20
C GLY A 30 1.85 -8.16 9.03
N ALA A 31 1.54 -8.83 10.14
CA ALA A 31 2.55 -9.50 10.96
C ALA A 31 3.32 -10.56 10.15
N GLY A 32 4.65 -10.44 10.12
CA GLY A 32 5.52 -11.39 9.44
C GLY A 32 5.60 -11.25 7.91
N VAL A 33 5.05 -10.18 7.35
CA VAL A 33 5.23 -9.81 5.93
C VAL A 33 5.88 -8.43 5.82
N GLU A 34 6.56 -8.18 4.71
CA GLU A 34 7.13 -6.87 4.47
C GLU A 34 6.05 -5.85 4.05
N LEU A 35 6.30 -4.56 4.30
CA LEU A 35 5.32 -3.51 4.02
C LEU A 35 4.88 -3.49 2.54
N HIS A 36 5.82 -3.72 1.60
CA HIS A 36 5.48 -3.76 0.18
C HIS A 36 4.49 -4.89 -0.13
N GLU A 37 4.66 -6.07 0.47
CA GLU A 37 3.74 -7.21 0.34
C GLU A 37 2.38 -6.90 0.98
N HIS A 38 2.39 -6.28 2.16
CA HIS A 38 1.19 -5.87 2.89
C HIS A 38 0.35 -4.84 2.08
N LEU A 39 1.03 -3.90 1.42
CA LEU A 39 0.39 -2.93 0.53
C LEU A 39 -0.03 -3.54 -0.82
N GLY A 40 0.51 -4.71 -1.18
CA GLY A 40 0.28 -5.37 -2.47
C GLY A 40 1.10 -4.80 -3.63
N MET A 41 2.16 -4.05 -3.30
CA MET A 41 3.11 -3.47 -4.25
C MET A 41 4.21 -4.48 -4.56
N SER A 42 4.71 -4.43 -5.80
CA SER A 42 6.01 -4.99 -6.12
C SER A 42 7.13 -4.17 -5.47
N TRP A 43 8.33 -4.74 -5.41
CA TRP A 43 9.53 -4.02 -4.96
C TRP A 43 9.81 -2.75 -5.78
N GLU A 44 9.53 -2.78 -7.09
CA GLU A 44 9.74 -1.63 -7.97
C GLU A 44 8.75 -0.50 -7.66
N GLU A 45 7.45 -0.81 -7.56
CA GLU A 45 6.42 0.17 -7.18
C GLU A 45 6.67 0.74 -5.79
N TYR A 46 7.04 -0.11 -4.84
CA TYR A 46 7.39 0.32 -3.49
C TYR A 46 8.62 1.23 -3.48
N GLY A 47 9.66 0.90 -4.25
CA GLY A 47 10.84 1.74 -4.40
C GLY A 47 10.52 3.12 -4.96
N VAL A 48 9.67 3.19 -5.99
CA VAL A 48 9.19 4.45 -6.56
C VAL A 48 8.38 5.25 -5.55
N TRP A 49 7.47 4.60 -4.82
CA TRP A 49 6.63 5.26 -3.82
C TRP A 49 7.43 5.81 -2.64
N ILE A 50 8.42 5.06 -2.14
CA ILE A 50 9.34 5.53 -1.08
C ILE A 50 10.17 6.72 -1.56
N ALA A 51 10.64 6.70 -2.80
CA ALA A 51 11.40 7.82 -3.38
C ALA A 51 10.51 9.05 -3.66
N THR A 52 9.22 8.84 -3.96
CA THR A 52 8.27 9.88 -4.33
C THR A 52 6.86 9.52 -3.86
N PRO A 53 6.43 10.00 -2.67
CA PRO A 53 5.11 9.64 -2.12
C PRO A 53 3.93 9.99 -3.03
N ALA A 54 4.03 11.08 -3.79
CA ALA A 54 3.04 11.48 -4.79
C ALA A 54 2.91 10.52 -5.99
N ALA A 55 3.85 9.57 -6.15
CA ALA A 55 3.75 8.54 -7.18
C ALA A 55 2.66 7.51 -6.89
N LEU A 56 2.12 7.47 -5.65
CA LEU A 56 1.06 6.55 -5.28
C LEU A 56 -0.14 6.62 -6.24
N SER A 57 -0.64 7.82 -6.52
CA SER A 57 -1.79 7.99 -7.43
C SER A 57 -1.48 7.47 -8.84
N SER A 58 -0.22 7.55 -9.28
CA SER A 58 0.21 7.01 -10.58
C SER A 58 0.30 5.49 -10.58
N ILE A 59 0.80 4.90 -9.48
CA ILE A 59 0.83 3.44 -9.29
C ILE A 59 -0.61 2.89 -9.28
N LEU A 60 -1.51 3.55 -8.54
CA LEU A 60 -2.92 3.18 -8.46
C LEU A 60 -3.62 3.26 -9.82
N ALA A 61 -3.36 4.32 -10.59
CA ALA A 61 -3.95 4.50 -11.92
C ALA A 61 -3.44 3.51 -12.98
N ALA A 62 -2.28 2.86 -12.74
CA ALA A 62 -1.70 1.88 -13.65
C ALA A 62 -2.17 0.44 -13.40
N ARG A 63 -2.98 0.20 -12.37
CA ARG A 63 -3.55 -1.10 -12.00
C ARG A 63 -4.98 -1.24 -12.50
#